data_AF-A0A7W1TAK8-F1
#
_entry.id   AF-A0A7W1TAK8-F1
#
_cell.length_a   1.000
_cell.length_b   1.000
_cell.length_c   1.000
_cell.angle_alpha   90.00
_cell.angle_beta   90.00
_cell.angle_gamma   90.00
#
_symmetry.space_group_name_H-M   'P 1'
#
loop_
_entity.id
_entity.type
_entity.pdbx_description
1 polymer ?
#
loop_
_entity_poly.entity_id
_entity_poly.type
_entity_poly.pdbx_seq_one_letter_code
_entity_poly.pdbx_strand_id
1 'polypeptide(L)'
;MNDDRFWAIIDQAKGADVVKRLKPILFTLPPAEIQAFGEILAARIAELYRWDIWGIGYIVNGGCSDDGFEYFRLWVVTQGKDFYDRLAADPDGVFTDPKVTDCECEELTYAVSESYRQAARKEIPPASHKPPKEPRGKDWDEVDLKKLFPKTYAVYNA
;
A
#
# COMPACT_ATOMS: atom_id res chain seq x y z
N MET A 1 -9.76 -12.71 10.45
CA MET A 1 -8.89 -13.44 9.50
C MET A 1 -7.44 -13.32 9.94
N ASN A 2 -6.55 -14.15 9.41
CA ASN A 2 -5.09 -14.08 9.61
C ASN A 2 -4.39 -13.51 8.36
N ASP A 3 -3.08 -13.37 8.42
CA ASP A 3 -2.27 -12.78 7.34
C ASP A 3 -2.33 -13.57 6.03
N ASP A 4 -2.23 -14.90 6.10
CA ASP A 4 -2.29 -15.76 4.90
C ASP A 4 -3.60 -15.56 4.13
N ARG A 5 -4.73 -15.47 4.84
CA ARG A 5 -6.03 -15.25 4.22
C ARG A 5 -6.18 -13.83 3.68
N PHE A 6 -5.62 -12.84 4.37
CA PHE A 6 -5.58 -11.45 3.87
C PHE A 6 -4.86 -11.38 2.53
N TRP A 7 -3.65 -11.94 2.45
CA TRP A 7 -2.87 -11.96 1.21
C TRP A 7 -3.53 -12.78 0.11
N ALA A 8 -4.13 -13.93 0.44
CA ALA A 8 -4.86 -14.74 -0.54
C ALA A 8 -6.02 -13.94 -1.20
N ILE A 9 -6.74 -13.11 -0.43
CA ILE A 9 -7.81 -12.25 -0.95
C ILE A 9 -7.24 -11.16 -1.88
N ILE A 10 -6.14 -10.51 -1.49
CA ILE A 10 -5.46 -9.50 -2.32
C ILE A 10 -4.95 -10.15 -3.62
N ASP A 11 -4.24 -11.28 -3.53
CA ASP A 11 -3.67 -11.99 -4.67
C ASP A 11 -4.74 -12.52 -5.63
N GLN A 12 -5.93 -12.85 -5.14
CA GLN A 12 -7.08 -13.21 -5.99
C GLN A 12 -7.58 -12.00 -6.82
N ALA A 13 -7.46 -10.78 -6.29
CA ALA A 13 -7.96 -9.56 -6.92
C ALA A 13 -6.91 -8.83 -7.77
N LYS A 14 -5.60 -9.07 -7.55
CA LYS A 14 -4.50 -8.29 -8.15
C LYS A 14 -4.53 -8.22 -9.67
N GLY A 15 -4.04 -7.11 -10.21
CA GLY A 15 -4.01 -6.78 -11.64
C GLY A 15 -4.82 -5.53 -11.95
N ALA A 16 -5.19 -5.36 -13.23
CA ALA A 16 -6.01 -4.23 -13.66
C ALA A 16 -7.32 -4.17 -12.84
N ASP A 17 -7.72 -2.95 -12.46
CA ASP A 17 -8.93 -2.69 -11.67
C ASP A 17 -9.00 -3.49 -10.35
N VAL A 18 -7.87 -3.69 -9.66
CA VAL A 18 -7.77 -4.50 -8.43
C VAL A 18 -8.86 -4.20 -7.41
N VAL A 19 -9.17 -2.93 -7.14
CA VAL A 19 -10.20 -2.56 -6.16
C VAL A 19 -11.61 -2.97 -6.62
N LYS A 20 -11.95 -2.84 -7.91
CA LYS A 20 -13.25 -3.32 -8.45
C LYS A 20 -13.38 -4.84 -8.33
N ARG A 21 -12.28 -5.58 -8.41
CA ARG A 21 -12.27 -7.05 -8.24
C ARG A 21 -12.28 -7.47 -6.78
N LEU A 22 -11.63 -6.70 -5.92
CA LEU A 22 -11.55 -6.94 -4.48
C LEU A 22 -12.88 -6.68 -3.78
N LYS A 23 -13.59 -5.60 -4.17
CA LYS A 23 -14.82 -5.16 -3.52
C LYS A 23 -15.90 -6.26 -3.46
N PRO A 24 -16.24 -6.98 -4.56
CA PRO A 24 -17.17 -8.11 -4.49
C PRO A 24 -16.75 -9.22 -3.52
N ILE A 25 -15.44 -9.49 -3.39
CA ILE A 25 -14.95 -10.48 -2.43
C ILE A 25 -15.24 -10.00 -1.01
N LEU A 26 -14.84 -8.76 -0.67
CA LEU A 26 -15.07 -8.17 0.64
C LEU A 26 -16.56 -8.10 1.01
N PHE A 27 -17.44 -7.85 0.03
CA PHE A 27 -18.90 -7.77 0.23
C PHE A 27 -19.52 -9.11 0.67
N THR A 28 -18.85 -10.23 0.42
CA THR A 28 -19.31 -11.56 0.85
C THR A 28 -18.84 -11.95 2.24
N LEU A 29 -17.92 -11.17 2.83
CA LEU A 29 -17.33 -11.50 4.13
C LEU A 29 -18.23 -11.05 5.29
N PRO A 30 -18.23 -11.78 6.42
CA PRO A 30 -18.91 -11.31 7.62
C PRO A 30 -18.20 -10.06 8.21
N PRO A 31 -18.91 -9.19 8.94
CA PRO A 31 -18.34 -7.96 9.51
C PRO A 31 -17.03 -8.16 10.29
N ALA A 32 -16.94 -9.23 11.10
CA ALA A 32 -15.75 -9.53 11.89
C ALA A 32 -14.52 -9.84 11.01
N GLU A 33 -14.73 -10.41 9.81
CA GLU A 33 -13.63 -10.63 8.87
C GLU A 33 -13.24 -9.35 8.17
N ILE A 34 -14.19 -8.50 7.78
CA ILE A 34 -13.88 -7.20 7.18
C ILE A 34 -13.12 -6.31 8.18
N GLN A 35 -13.50 -6.30 9.46
CA GLN A 35 -12.73 -5.62 10.51
C GLN A 35 -11.30 -6.17 10.57
N ALA A 36 -11.14 -7.49 10.62
CA ALA A 36 -9.82 -8.10 10.69
C ALA A 36 -8.98 -7.83 9.42
N PHE A 37 -9.61 -7.73 8.25
CA PHE A 37 -8.94 -7.29 7.02
C PHE A 37 -8.42 -5.85 7.17
N GLY A 38 -9.26 -4.93 7.69
CA GLY A 38 -8.86 -3.55 7.96
C GLY A 38 -7.72 -3.42 8.97
N GLU A 39 -7.72 -4.24 10.04
CA GLU A 39 -6.63 -4.29 11.02
C GLU A 39 -5.31 -4.76 10.42
N ILE A 40 -5.34 -5.81 9.58
CA ILE A 40 -4.13 -6.30 8.90
C ILE A 40 -3.64 -5.28 7.88
N LEU A 41 -4.55 -4.70 7.08
CA LEU A 41 -4.21 -3.64 6.13
C LEU A 41 -3.49 -2.48 6.84
N ALA A 42 -4.06 -1.99 7.95
CA ALA A 42 -3.48 -0.92 8.74
C ALA A 42 -2.08 -1.27 9.28
N ALA A 43 -1.86 -2.51 9.72
CA ALA A 43 -0.55 -2.98 10.16
C ALA A 43 0.47 -3.01 8.99
N ARG A 44 0.07 -3.49 7.80
CA ARG A 44 0.96 -3.57 6.62
C ARG A 44 1.36 -2.20 6.09
N ILE A 45 0.42 -1.25 5.96
CA ILE A 45 0.78 0.11 5.53
C ILE A 45 1.60 0.88 6.59
N ALA A 46 1.45 0.55 7.88
CA ALA A 46 2.29 1.11 8.93
C ALA A 46 3.73 0.57 8.90
N GLU A 47 3.91 -0.71 8.55
CA GLU A 47 5.25 -1.28 8.31
C GLU A 47 5.97 -0.59 7.14
N LEU A 48 5.24 -0.20 6.09
CA LEU A 48 5.79 0.57 4.96
C LEU A 48 6.00 2.05 5.26
N TYR A 49 5.62 2.55 6.44
CA TYR A 49 5.82 3.96 6.81
C TYR A 49 7.29 4.22 7.15
N ARG A 50 8.11 4.34 6.10
CA ARG A 50 9.57 4.49 6.13
C ARG A 50 10.02 5.53 5.10
N TRP A 51 11.06 6.27 5.43
CA TRP A 51 11.63 7.29 4.55
C TRP A 51 12.17 6.72 3.23
N ASP A 52 12.76 5.52 3.24
CA ASP A 52 13.25 4.90 2.02
C ASP A 52 12.12 4.48 1.07
N ILE A 53 11.03 3.92 1.59
CA ILE A 53 9.83 3.62 0.80
C ILE A 53 9.19 4.91 0.26
N TRP A 54 9.21 6.00 1.02
CA TRP A 54 8.74 7.31 0.53
C TRP A 54 9.64 7.81 -0.60
N GLY A 55 10.96 7.73 -0.47
CA GLY A 55 11.88 8.12 -1.55
C GLY A 55 11.61 7.37 -2.85
N ILE A 56 11.31 6.07 -2.76
CA ILE A 56 10.86 5.27 -3.91
C ILE A 56 9.54 5.78 -4.48
N GLY A 57 8.51 5.97 -3.63
CA GLY A 57 7.23 6.53 -4.08
C GLY A 57 7.37 7.89 -4.74
N TYR A 58 8.24 8.76 -4.21
CA TYR A 58 8.56 10.07 -4.77
C TYR A 58 9.17 9.96 -6.16
N ILE A 59 10.15 9.07 -6.36
CA ILE A 59 10.78 8.89 -7.68
C ILE A 59 9.76 8.33 -8.69
N VAL A 60 9.00 7.29 -8.30
CA VAL A 60 8.08 6.56 -9.19
C VAL A 60 6.89 7.44 -9.61
N ASN A 61 6.37 8.27 -8.72
CA ASN A 61 5.24 9.16 -9.00
C ASN A 61 5.66 10.55 -9.50
N GLY A 62 6.96 10.85 -9.56
CA GLY A 62 7.46 12.18 -9.96
C GLY A 62 7.16 13.28 -8.92
N GLY A 63 7.16 12.91 -7.65
CA GLY A 63 6.72 13.71 -6.50
C GLY A 63 5.80 12.89 -5.60
N CYS A 64 5.77 13.17 -4.30
CA CYS A 64 4.92 12.45 -3.35
C CYS A 64 4.67 13.28 -2.09
N SER A 65 3.45 13.78 -1.93
CA SER A 65 2.97 14.45 -0.70
C SER A 65 2.72 13.45 0.42
N ASP A 66 2.34 13.92 1.62
CA ASP A 66 1.89 13.06 2.71
C ASP A 66 0.76 12.10 2.26
N ASP A 67 -0.30 12.66 1.66
CA ASP A 67 -1.45 11.90 1.14
C ASP A 67 -1.03 10.94 0.01
N GLY A 68 -0.21 11.43 -0.92
CA GLY A 68 0.32 10.59 -2.00
C GLY A 68 1.13 9.41 -1.47
N PHE A 69 1.85 9.59 -0.36
CA PHE A 69 2.60 8.51 0.27
C PHE A 69 1.68 7.52 1.01
N GLU A 70 0.56 7.98 1.56
CA GLU A 70 -0.50 7.08 2.07
C GLU A 70 -1.04 6.20 0.94
N TYR A 71 -1.36 6.81 -0.20
CA TYR A 71 -1.94 6.12 -1.34
C TYR A 71 -0.95 5.18 -2.01
N PHE A 72 0.34 5.53 -2.04
CA PHE A 72 1.40 4.66 -2.50
C PHE A 72 1.51 3.39 -1.64
N ARG A 73 1.49 3.52 -0.31
CA ARG A 73 1.56 2.35 0.58
C ARG A 73 0.34 1.42 0.41
N LEU A 74 -0.84 1.98 0.18
CA LEU A 74 -2.04 1.20 -0.18
C LEU A 74 -1.86 0.49 -1.53
N TRP A 75 -1.35 1.20 -2.54
CA TRP A 75 -1.07 0.63 -3.85
C TRP A 75 -0.08 -0.55 -3.78
N VAL A 76 1.00 -0.42 -2.99
CA VAL A 76 1.97 -1.51 -2.78
C VAL A 76 1.29 -2.78 -2.25
N VAL A 77 0.36 -2.65 -1.30
CA VAL A 77 -0.41 -3.79 -0.79
C VAL A 77 -1.23 -4.44 -1.90
N THR A 78 -1.86 -3.64 -2.79
CA THR A 78 -2.66 -4.20 -3.90
C THR A 78 -1.85 -4.99 -4.95
N GLN A 79 -0.52 -4.82 -4.98
CA GLN A 79 0.37 -5.60 -5.84
C GLN A 79 0.57 -7.04 -5.35
N GLY A 80 0.07 -7.36 -4.15
CA GLY A 80 0.15 -8.70 -3.56
C GLY A 80 1.41 -8.92 -2.73
N LYS A 81 1.45 -10.07 -2.07
CA LYS A 81 2.44 -10.37 -1.03
C LYS A 81 3.87 -10.34 -1.53
N ASP A 82 4.13 -10.94 -2.69
CA ASP A 82 5.48 -11.04 -3.26
C ASP A 82 6.07 -9.67 -3.63
N PHE A 83 5.23 -8.72 -4.06
CA PHE A 83 5.69 -7.36 -4.35
C PHE A 83 5.95 -6.60 -3.04
N TYR A 84 5.01 -6.69 -2.09
CA TYR A 84 5.13 -6.08 -0.77
C TYR A 84 6.41 -6.52 -0.06
N ASP A 85 6.68 -7.83 0.01
CA ASP A 85 7.84 -8.39 0.71
C ASP A 85 9.16 -7.95 0.06
N ARG A 86 9.22 -7.97 -1.28
CA ARG A 86 10.41 -7.49 -2.00
C ARG A 86 10.66 -6.00 -1.76
N LEU A 87 9.62 -5.19 -1.78
CA LEU A 87 9.75 -3.74 -1.55
C LEU A 87 10.19 -3.46 -0.11
N ALA A 88 9.62 -4.17 0.86
CA ALA A 88 10.02 -4.04 2.25
C ALA A 88 11.49 -4.44 2.48
N ALA A 89 12.01 -5.41 1.72
CA ALA A 89 13.36 -5.92 1.84
C ALA A 89 14.42 -5.11 1.09
N ASP A 90 14.18 -4.76 -0.18
CA ASP A 90 15.10 -4.00 -1.05
C ASP A 90 14.31 -2.94 -1.84
N PRO A 91 13.97 -1.78 -1.24
CA PRO A 91 13.14 -0.77 -1.87
C PRO A 91 13.64 -0.33 -3.25
N ASP A 92 14.96 -0.12 -3.39
CA ASP A 92 15.58 0.35 -4.63
C ASP A 92 15.64 -0.73 -5.72
N GLY A 93 15.44 -2.01 -5.39
CA GLY A 93 15.54 -3.12 -6.34
C GLY A 93 14.24 -3.53 -7.02
N VAL A 94 13.09 -2.97 -6.63
CA VAL A 94 11.78 -3.50 -7.04
C VAL A 94 11.26 -2.92 -8.34
N PHE A 95 11.43 -1.61 -8.55
CA PHE A 95 10.86 -0.93 -9.70
C PHE A 95 11.82 -0.99 -10.89
N THR A 96 11.46 -1.81 -11.88
CA THR A 96 12.30 -2.08 -13.07
C THR A 96 11.60 -1.81 -14.39
N ASP A 97 10.32 -1.39 -14.38
CA ASP A 97 9.54 -1.10 -15.57
C ASP A 97 9.07 0.37 -15.52
N PRO A 98 9.56 1.25 -16.42
CA PRO A 98 9.20 2.68 -16.41
C PRO A 98 7.72 2.93 -16.72
N LYS A 99 6.96 1.92 -17.16
CA LYS A 99 5.52 2.03 -17.39
C LYS A 99 4.70 1.96 -16.11
N VAL A 100 5.29 1.52 -15.00
CA VAL A 100 4.62 1.49 -13.69
C VAL A 100 4.71 2.88 -13.08
N THR A 101 3.67 3.70 -13.32
CA THR A 101 3.53 5.08 -12.84
C THR A 101 2.19 5.24 -12.14
N ASP A 102 1.94 6.40 -11.52
CA ASP A 102 0.66 6.70 -10.86
C ASP A 102 0.29 5.64 -9.82
N CYS A 103 1.27 5.31 -8.97
CA CYS A 103 1.18 4.24 -7.99
C CYS A 103 0.41 4.74 -6.77
N GLU A 104 -0.89 4.94 -6.92
CA GLU A 104 -1.79 5.42 -5.87
C GLU A 104 -3.05 4.54 -5.80
N CYS A 105 -3.59 4.32 -4.60
CA CYS A 105 -4.80 3.51 -4.41
C CYS A 105 -5.57 3.89 -3.15
N GLU A 106 -6.05 5.13 -3.10
CA GLU A 106 -6.95 5.60 -2.03
C GLU A 106 -8.21 4.70 -1.93
N GLU A 107 -8.70 4.22 -3.07
CA GLU A 107 -9.96 3.48 -3.19
C GLU A 107 -9.99 2.17 -2.42
N LEU A 108 -8.84 1.62 -2.05
CA LEU A 108 -8.76 0.47 -1.18
C LEU A 108 -9.41 0.75 0.18
N THR A 109 -9.23 1.95 0.74
CA THR A 109 -9.82 2.32 2.04
C THR A 109 -11.35 2.43 1.95
N TYR A 110 -11.85 3.01 0.86
CA TYR A 110 -13.29 3.07 0.57
C TYR A 110 -13.87 1.66 0.40
N ALA A 111 -13.20 0.77 -0.34
CA ALA A 111 -13.68 -0.59 -0.52
C ALA A 111 -13.85 -1.35 0.81
N VAL A 112 -12.92 -1.20 1.77
CA VAL A 112 -13.03 -1.83 3.10
C VAL A 112 -14.17 -1.22 3.90
N SER A 113 -14.21 0.11 4.00
CA SER A 113 -15.21 0.82 4.82
C SER A 113 -16.64 0.62 4.29
N GLU A 114 -16.84 0.66 2.97
CA GLU A 114 -18.13 0.40 2.33
C GLU A 114 -18.58 -1.05 2.53
N SER A 115 -17.66 -2.02 2.41
CA SER A 115 -17.98 -3.44 2.64
C SER A 115 -18.45 -3.65 4.08
N TYR A 116 -17.75 -3.07 5.06
CA TYR A 116 -18.13 -3.17 6.46
C TYR A 116 -19.49 -2.49 6.72
N ARG A 117 -19.68 -1.29 6.17
CA ARG A 117 -20.94 -0.54 6.29
C ARG A 117 -22.12 -1.31 5.73
N GLN A 118 -21.96 -1.97 4.59
CA GLN A 118 -22.99 -2.83 4.04
C GLN A 118 -23.32 -4.00 4.97
N ALA A 119 -22.30 -4.71 5.45
CA ALA A 119 -22.48 -5.93 6.23
C ALA A 119 -22.98 -5.66 7.67
N ALA A 120 -22.52 -4.58 8.30
CA ALA A 120 -22.78 -4.26 9.70
C ALA A 120 -23.80 -3.12 9.91
N ARG A 121 -24.14 -2.37 8.85
CA ARG A 121 -24.95 -1.13 8.91
C ARG A 121 -24.38 -0.07 9.86
N LYS A 122 -23.05 -0.03 9.98
CA LYS A 122 -22.29 0.88 10.86
C LYS A 122 -20.97 1.27 10.20
N GLU A 123 -20.34 2.34 10.69
CA GLU A 123 -18.94 2.64 10.35
C GLU A 123 -18.01 1.53 10.83
N ILE A 124 -16.95 1.29 10.07
CA ILE A 124 -15.87 0.41 10.51
C ILE A 124 -15.16 1.05 11.72
N PRO A 125 -15.01 0.33 12.84
CA PRO A 125 -14.18 0.79 13.93
C PRO A 125 -12.76 1.12 13.46
N PRO A 126 -12.14 2.21 13.96
CA PRO A 126 -10.76 2.53 13.64
C PRO A 126 -9.84 1.36 13.96
N ALA A 127 -8.84 1.13 13.11
CA ALA A 127 -7.83 0.13 13.38
C ALA A 127 -7.10 0.42 14.70
N SER A 128 -6.79 -0.65 15.41
CA SER A 128 -6.08 -0.65 16.68
C SER A 128 -4.61 -0.31 16.49
N HIS A 129 -4.03 -0.73 15.37
CA HIS A 129 -2.66 -0.38 15.00
C HIS A 129 -2.59 1.08 14.56
N LYS A 130 -1.68 1.84 15.18
CA LYS A 130 -1.38 3.23 14.81
C LYS A 130 0.03 3.31 14.25
N PRO A 131 0.24 3.92 13.07
CA PRO A 131 1.59 4.18 12.60
C PRO A 131 2.33 5.10 13.60
N PRO A 132 3.67 5.10 13.58
CA PRO A 132 4.44 6.12 14.29
C PRO A 132 4.08 7.52 13.78
N LYS A 133 4.46 8.56 14.54
CA LYS A 133 4.17 9.95 14.16
C LYS A 133 4.93 10.43 12.92
N GLU A 134 6.05 9.78 12.62
CA GLU A 134 6.94 10.11 11.52
C GLU A 134 7.41 8.81 10.84
N PRO A 135 7.78 8.85 9.54
CA PRO A 135 8.32 7.69 8.86
C PRO A 135 9.60 7.19 9.54
N ARG A 136 9.77 5.88 9.57
CA ARG A 136 10.97 5.26 10.15
C ARG A 136 12.18 5.40 9.22
N GLY A 137 13.37 5.38 9.81
CA GLY A 137 14.63 5.43 9.07
C GLY A 137 15.18 6.85 8.97
N LYS A 138 15.99 7.10 7.95
CA LYS A 138 16.64 8.40 7.74
C LYS A 138 15.92 9.16 6.64
N ASP A 139 15.48 10.36 6.96
CA ASP A 139 14.93 11.32 6.01
C ASP A 139 15.97 11.72 4.95
N TRP A 140 15.50 12.29 3.85
CA TRP A 140 16.31 12.62 2.67
C TRP A 140 15.91 13.97 2.08
N ASP A 141 16.88 14.62 1.46
CA ASP A 141 16.62 15.75 0.56
C ASP A 141 16.49 15.23 -0.88
N GLU A 142 15.66 15.87 -1.70
CA GLU A 142 15.41 15.46 -3.09
C GLU A 142 16.70 15.31 -3.91
N VAL A 143 17.70 16.17 -3.65
CA VAL A 143 19.02 16.15 -4.29
C VAL A 143 19.81 14.87 -4.03
N ASP A 144 19.50 14.16 -2.95
CA ASP A 144 20.17 12.91 -2.58
C ASP A 144 19.49 11.67 -3.19
N LEU A 145 18.28 11.78 -3.75
CA LEU A 145 17.50 10.63 -4.23
C LEU A 145 18.25 9.78 -5.26
N LYS A 146 18.95 10.41 -6.21
CA LYS A 146 19.78 9.70 -7.21
C LYS A 146 20.89 8.86 -6.56
N LYS A 147 21.44 9.34 -5.45
CA LYS A 147 22.52 8.66 -4.72
C LYS A 147 21.96 7.56 -3.81
N LEU A 148 20.82 7.80 -3.18
CA LEU A 148 20.18 6.88 -2.24
C LEU A 148 19.48 5.71 -2.95
N PHE A 149 18.83 5.98 -4.09
CA PHE A 149 18.02 5.02 -4.85
C PHE A 149 18.45 4.98 -6.33
N PRO A 150 19.72 4.66 -6.62
CA PRO A 150 20.26 4.78 -7.97
C PRO A 150 19.59 3.85 -8.99
N LYS A 151 19.11 2.66 -8.57
CA LYS A 151 18.48 1.71 -9.51
C LYS A 151 17.11 2.23 -9.93
N THR A 152 16.27 2.63 -8.98
CA THR A 152 14.94 3.18 -9.26
C THR A 152 15.06 4.51 -10.01
N TYR A 153 15.96 5.39 -9.59
CA TYR A 153 16.19 6.66 -10.27
C TYR A 153 16.56 6.48 -11.74
N ALA A 154 17.40 5.50 -12.06
CA ALA A 154 17.80 5.18 -13.44
C ALA A 154 16.65 4.66 -14.32
N VAL A 155 15.55 4.17 -13.74
CA VAL A 155 14.37 3.72 -14.50
C VAL A 155 13.47 4.89 -14.87
N TYR A 156 13.27 5.84 -13.96
CA TYR A 156 12.24 6.90 -14.10
C TYR A 156 12.78 8.27 -14.51
N ASN A 157 14.09 8.50 -14.42
CA ASN A 157 14.74 9.80 -14.69
C ASN A 157 15.87 9.66 -15.72
N ALA A 158 15.78 8.69 -16.62
CA ALA A 158 16.72 8.46 -17.71
C ALA A 158 16.48 9.39 -18.91
#